data_AF-N1ZFD0-F1
#
_entry.id   AF-N1ZFD0-F1
#
_cell.length_a   1.000
_cell.length_b   1.000
_cell.length_c   1.000
_cell.angle_alpha   90.00
_cell.angle_beta   90.00
_cell.angle_gamma   90.00
#
_symmetry.space_group_name_H-M   'P 1'
#
loop_
_entity.id
_entity.type
_entity.pdbx_description
1 polymer ?
#
loop_
_entity_poly.entity_id
_entity_poly.type
_entity_poly.pdbx_seq_one_letter_code
_entity_poly.pdbx_strand_id
1 'polypeptide(L)'
;MNEIRPAAKVGNMGKAQTKEIEFWTKEEYLKFSEAIIDKPLSFYAFEILYWCGIRLGELLALTPADFDFEKGVVTINESYQ
;
A
#
# COMPACT_ATOMS: atom_id res chain seq x y z
N MET A 1 8.51 -2.61 -46.06
CA MET A 1 7.18 -2.95 -45.54
C MET A 1 7.06 -2.31 -44.17
N ASN A 2 6.30 -1.21 -44.03
CA ASN A 2 6.11 -0.56 -42.74
C ASN A 2 4.98 -1.28 -41.99
N GLU A 3 5.34 -2.13 -41.03
CA GLU A 3 4.37 -2.76 -40.14
C GLU A 3 3.81 -1.72 -39.17
N ILE A 4 2.54 -1.37 -39.35
CA ILE A 4 1.78 -0.54 -38.42
C ILE A 4 1.51 -1.38 -37.17
N ARG A 5 2.05 -0.95 -36.02
CA ARG A 5 1.87 -1.64 -34.72
C ARG A 5 0.37 -1.86 -34.45
N PRO A 6 -0.11 -3.10 -34.27
CA PRO A 6 -1.53 -3.38 -34.05
C PRO A 6 -2.11 -2.57 -32.88
N ALA A 7 -1.33 -2.39 -31.81
CA ALA A 7 -1.70 -1.62 -30.62
C ALA A 7 -1.92 -0.11 -30.87
N ALA A 8 -1.39 0.45 -31.96
CA ALA A 8 -1.71 1.84 -32.35
C ALA A 8 -3.02 1.94 -33.14
N LYS A 9 -3.51 0.80 -33.67
CA LYS A 9 -4.69 0.70 -34.55
C LYS A 9 -5.95 0.36 -33.77
N VAL A 10 -5.83 -0.42 -32.71
CA VAL A 10 -6.87 -0.63 -31.70
C VAL A 10 -6.59 0.32 -30.53
N GLY A 11 -7.35 1.42 -30.43
CA GLY A 11 -7.21 2.36 -29.31
C GLY A 11 -7.37 1.69 -27.94
N ASN A 12 -7.09 2.42 -26.86
CA ASN A 12 -7.19 1.90 -25.49
C ASN A 12 -8.53 1.19 -25.24
N MET A 13 -8.49 -0.03 -24.72
CA MET A 13 -9.68 -0.78 -24.34
C MET A 13 -10.38 -0.08 -23.16
N GLY A 14 -11.58 0.44 -23.41
CA GLY A 14 -12.46 1.03 -22.41
C GLY A 14 -12.17 2.50 -22.11
N LYS A 15 -13.22 3.25 -21.76
CA LYS A 15 -13.05 4.53 -21.09
C LYS A 15 -12.44 4.22 -19.73
N ALA A 16 -11.31 4.86 -19.39
CA ALA A 16 -10.79 4.82 -18.03
C ALA A 16 -11.89 5.37 -17.12
N GLN A 17 -12.60 4.48 -16.43
CA GLN A 17 -13.40 4.90 -15.29
C GLN A 17 -12.37 5.27 -14.23
N THR A 18 -12.20 6.55 -13.99
CA THR A 18 -11.59 7.05 -12.76
C THR A 18 -12.47 6.51 -11.64
N LYS A 19 -12.15 5.32 -11.16
CA LYS A 19 -12.79 4.77 -9.97
C LYS A 19 -12.36 5.72 -8.86
N GLU A 20 -13.30 6.48 -8.32
CA GLU A 20 -13.02 7.28 -7.13
C GLU A 20 -12.56 6.30 -6.05
N ILE A 21 -11.32 6.45 -5.63
CA ILE A 21 -10.75 5.67 -4.53
C ILE A 21 -11.02 6.51 -3.29
N GLU A 22 -11.93 6.04 -2.45
CA GLU A 22 -12.16 6.63 -1.14
C GLU A 22 -10.99 6.26 -0.23
N PHE A 23 -10.35 7.27 0.34
CA PHE A 23 -9.32 7.12 1.35
C PHE A 23 -9.88 7.51 2.71
N TRP A 24 -9.29 6.95 3.76
CA TRP A 24 -9.72 7.24 5.11
C TRP A 24 -9.20 8.61 5.55
N THR A 25 -10.09 9.41 6.10
CA THR A 25 -9.71 10.54 6.93
C THR A 25 -9.02 10.04 8.21
N LYS A 26 -8.26 10.91 8.86
CA LYS A 26 -7.60 10.57 10.13
C LYS A 26 -8.61 10.14 11.19
N GLU A 27 -9.74 10.83 11.26
CA GLU A 27 -10.81 10.56 12.21
C GLU A 27 -11.46 9.19 11.98
N GLU A 28 -11.62 8.78 10.72
CA GLU A 28 -12.12 7.44 10.38
C GLU A 28 -11.13 6.35 10.73
N TYR A 29 -9.84 6.57 10.44
CA TYR A 29 -8.79 5.62 10.81
C TYR A 29 -8.67 5.42 12.31
N LEU A 30 -8.70 6.49 13.09
CA LEU A 30 -8.61 6.39 14.55
C LEU A 30 -9.79 5.62 15.15
N LYS A 31 -11.02 5.81 14.65
CA LYS A 31 -12.19 5.02 15.09
C LYS A 31 -12.02 3.54 14.81
N PHE A 32 -11.44 3.19 13.67
CA PHE A 32 -11.14 1.81 13.34
C PHE A 32 -10.01 1.24 14.20
N SER A 33 -8.92 1.99 14.40
CA SER A 33 -7.76 1.52 15.16
C SER A 33 -8.14 1.24 16.62
N GLU A 34 -9.02 2.06 17.21
CA GLU A 34 -9.63 1.82 18.52
C GLU A 34 -10.41 0.49 18.58
N ALA A 35 -11.16 0.16 17.52
CA ALA A 35 -11.97 -1.05 17.45
C ALA A 35 -11.16 -2.35 17.31
N ILE A 36 -9.89 -2.26 16.89
CA ILE A 36 -9.00 -3.42 16.68
C ILE A 36 -7.86 -3.50 17.70
N ILE A 37 -7.85 -2.63 18.71
CA ILE A 37 -6.78 -2.55 19.72
C ILE A 37 -6.62 -3.85 20.52
N ASP A 38 -7.67 -4.67 20.61
CA ASP A 38 -7.66 -5.99 21.25
C ASP A 38 -6.86 -7.04 20.44
N LYS A 39 -6.46 -6.71 19.22
CA LYS A 39 -5.69 -7.57 18.30
C LYS A 39 -4.33 -6.91 18.02
N PRO A 40 -3.32 -7.09 18.89
CA PRO A 40 -2.06 -6.33 18.83
C PRO A 40 -1.34 -6.47 17.48
N LEU A 41 -1.32 -7.67 16.90
CA LEU A 41 -0.69 -7.89 15.58
C LEU A 41 -1.37 -7.07 14.48
N SER A 42 -2.71 -7.10 14.43
CA SER A 42 -3.48 -6.34 13.45
C SER A 42 -3.32 -4.84 13.69
N PHE A 43 -3.39 -4.40 14.95
CA PHE A 43 -3.21 -3.01 15.33
C PHE A 43 -1.87 -2.45 14.79
N TYR A 44 -0.75 -3.10 15.09
CA TYR A 44 0.56 -2.63 14.60
C TYR A 44 0.70 -2.71 13.09
N ALA A 45 0.14 -3.74 12.44
CA ALA A 45 0.12 -3.84 10.99
C ALA A 45 -0.59 -2.63 10.35
N PHE A 46 -1.75 -2.25 10.87
CA PHE A 46 -2.50 -1.10 10.36
C PHE A 46 -1.83 0.24 10.69
N GLU A 47 -1.19 0.37 11.85
CA GLU A 47 -0.39 1.56 12.18
C GLU A 47 0.73 1.78 11.16
N ILE A 48 1.49 0.73 10.82
CA ILE A 48 2.58 0.84 9.84
C ILE A 48 2.01 1.16 8.45
N LEU A 49 0.93 0.49 8.02
CA LEU A 49 0.31 0.75 6.71
C LEU A 49 -0.20 2.19 6.60
N TYR A 50 -0.87 2.70 7.64
CA TYR A 50 -1.47 4.02 7.62
C TYR A 50 -0.43 5.14 7.72
N TRP A 51 0.51 5.04 8.65
CA TRP A 51 1.49 6.11 8.89
C TRP A 51 2.68 6.09 7.93
N CYS A 52 3.16 4.91 7.54
CA CYS A 52 4.30 4.79 6.64
C CYS A 52 3.88 4.73 5.16
N GLY A 53 2.60 4.45 4.86
CA GLY A 53 2.09 4.41 3.49
C GLY A 53 2.68 3.29 2.62
N ILE A 54 3.15 2.20 3.24
CA ILE A 54 3.74 1.05 2.55
C ILE A 54 2.66 0.10 2.03
N ARG A 55 3.00 -0.72 1.04
CA ARG A 55 2.11 -1.74 0.47
C ARG A 55 2.01 -2.95 1.40
N LEU A 56 0.91 -3.68 1.34
CA LEU A 56 0.74 -4.94 2.10
C LEU A 56 1.86 -5.95 1.81
N GLY A 57 2.29 -6.06 0.55
CA GLY A 57 3.41 -6.95 0.17
C GLY A 57 4.75 -6.55 0.79
N GLU A 58 4.98 -5.24 1.00
CA GLU A 58 6.18 -4.71 1.66
C GLU A 58 6.09 -4.95 3.17
N LEU A 59 4.94 -4.69 3.79
CA LEU A 59 4.70 -4.97 5.21
C LEU A 59 4.97 -6.43 5.55
N LEU A 60 4.46 -7.36 4.73
CA LEU A 60 4.64 -8.78 4.96
C LEU A 60 6.10 -9.23 4.82
N ALA A 61 6.90 -8.51 4.02
CA ALA A 61 8.31 -8.80 3.77
C ALA A 61 9.25 -8.28 4.88
N LEU A 62 8.75 -7.44 5.79
CA LEU A 62 9.56 -6.87 6.87
C LEU A 62 10.15 -7.94 7.79
N THR A 63 11.42 -7.77 8.09
CA THR A 63 12.16 -8.55 9.08
C THR A 63 12.61 -7.67 10.23
N PRO A 64 13.02 -8.23 11.39
CA PRO A 64 13.56 -7.44 12.48
C PRO A 64 14.79 -6.60 12.11
N ALA A 65 15.55 -7.01 11.08
CA ALA A 65 16.77 -6.30 10.64
C ALA A 65 16.46 -4.98 9.92
N ASP A 66 15.22 -4.79 9.46
CA ASP A 66 14.81 -3.60 8.71
C ASP A 66 14.46 -2.41 9.62
N PHE A 67 14.36 -2.63 10.94
CA PHE A 67 14.01 -1.61 11.92
C PHE A 67 15.24 -1.04 12.62
N ASP A 68 15.49 0.25 12.43
CA ASP A 68 16.45 1.05 13.22
C ASP A 68 15.68 1.85 14.27
N PHE A 69 15.59 1.31 15.48
CA PHE A 69 14.88 1.97 16.59
C PHE A 69 15.63 3.18 17.16
N GLU A 70 16.95 3.30 16.94
CA GLU A 70 17.72 4.47 17.38
C GLU A 70 17.40 5.68 16.50
N LYS A 71 17.28 5.45 15.19
CA LYS A 71 16.95 6.50 14.21
C LYS A 71 15.45 6.65 13.97
N GLY A 72 14.63 5.70 14.43
CA GLY A 72 13.19 5.66 14.16
C GLY A 72 12.88 5.43 12.67
N VAL A 73 13.68 4.59 12.01
CA VAL A 73 13.59 4.34 10.56
C VAL A 73 13.23 2.88 10.31
N VAL A 74 12.34 2.65 9.34
CA VAL A 74 12.08 1.33 8.76
C VAL A 74 12.59 1.33 7.32
N THR A 75 13.39 0.34 6.97
CA THR A 75 13.94 0.19 5.61
C THR A 75 13.04 -0.73 4.79
N ILE A 76 12.56 -0.26 3.65
CA ILE A 76 11.76 -1.06 2.71
C ILE A 76 12.65 -1.45 1.53
N ASN A 77 13.07 -2.72 1.49
CA ASN A 77 13.99 -3.28 0.49
C ASN A 77 13.41 -4.46 -0.27
N GLU A 78 12.50 -5.23 0.34
CA GLU A 78 11.87 -6.43 -0.20
C GLU A 78 10.36 -6.24 -0.42
N SER A 79 9.77 -7.03 -1.33
CA SER A 79 8.32 -7.03 -1.60
C SER A 79 7.85 -8.38 -2.14
N TYR A 80 6.68 -8.85 -1.69
CA TYR A 80 6.04 -10.08 -2.19
C TYR A 80 5.21 -9.90 -3.49
N GLN A 81 5.37 -8.79 -4.21
CA GLN A 81 4.67 -8.50 -5.48
C GLN A 81 5.48 -8.83 -6.72
#